data_AF-T1AF86-F1
#
_entry.id   AF-T1AF86-F1
#
_cell.length_a   1.000
_cell.length_b   1.000
_cell.length_c   1.000
_cell.angle_alpha   90.00
_cell.angle_beta   90.00
_cell.angle_gamma   90.00
#
_symmetry.space_group_name_H-M   'P 1'
#
loop_
_entity.id
_entity.type
_entity.pdbx_description
1 polymer ?
#
loop_
_entity_poly.entity_id
_entity_poly.type
_entity_poly.pdbx_seq_one_letter_code
_entity_poly.pdbx_strand_id
1 'polypeptide(L)'
;WKASGEYDEVNVYDFMQLAVGKAVPYGIYDMKLNEGYVNVGIDHDTAEFAVESIRKWWNHMGRKRYPDAKRLLITADGGGSNGSRVKLWKIELQEFATETGLETSVCHFPSGNKQMEQD
;
A
#
# COMPACT_ATOMS: atom_id res chain seq x y z
N TRP A 1 -36.68 -1.84 -18.68
CA TRP A 1 -36.58 -2.96 -17.74
C TRP A 1 -36.18 -4.19 -18.52
N LYS A 2 -35.02 -4.78 -18.22
CA LYS A 2 -34.60 -6.08 -18.79
C LYS A 2 -35.15 -7.22 -17.94
N ALA A 3 -35.40 -8.38 -18.56
CA ALA A 3 -35.87 -9.55 -17.82
C ALA A 3 -34.78 -10.07 -16.88
N SER A 4 -35.17 -10.69 -15.76
CA SER A 4 -34.21 -11.34 -14.85
C SER A 4 -33.41 -12.40 -15.61
N GLY A 5 -32.07 -12.26 -15.64
CA GLY A 5 -31.17 -13.13 -16.39
C GLY A 5 -30.64 -12.53 -17.71
N GLU A 6 -31.17 -11.39 -18.16
CA GLU A 6 -30.58 -10.60 -19.23
C GLU A 6 -29.61 -9.55 -18.64
N TYR A 7 -28.31 -9.82 -18.74
CA TYR A 7 -27.26 -8.88 -18.34
C TYR A 7 -26.69 -8.17 -19.56
N ASP A 8 -26.29 -6.92 -19.39
CA ASP A 8 -25.40 -6.26 -20.35
C ASP A 8 -24.03 -6.94 -20.32
N GLU A 9 -23.44 -7.13 -21.50
CA GLU A 9 -22.06 -7.52 -21.59
C GLU A 9 -21.21 -6.33 -21.11
N VAL A 10 -20.58 -6.50 -19.95
CA VAL A 10 -19.73 -5.49 -19.32
C VAL A 10 -18.31 -6.01 -19.22
N ASN A 11 -17.33 -5.13 -19.43
CA ASN A 11 -15.95 -5.48 -19.16
C ASN A 11 -15.71 -5.37 -17.65
N VAL A 12 -15.58 -6.51 -16.99
CA VAL A 12 -15.39 -6.64 -15.53
C VAL A 12 -13.95 -6.40 -15.08
N TYR A 13 -13.00 -6.35 -16.00
CA TYR A 13 -11.59 -6.16 -15.70
C TYR A 13 -11.15 -4.71 -15.93
N ASP A 14 -10.02 -4.34 -15.33
CA ASP A 14 -9.37 -3.06 -15.57
C ASP A 14 -9.24 -2.83 -17.09
N PHE A 15 -9.76 -1.69 -17.57
CA PHE A 15 -9.88 -1.35 -19.00
C PHE A 15 -8.54 -1.03 -19.65
N MET A 16 -7.57 -1.95 -19.56
CA MET A 16 -6.20 -1.80 -20.06
C MET A 16 -6.16 -1.46 -21.54
N GLN A 17 -7.13 -1.95 -22.32
CA GLN A 17 -7.28 -1.63 -23.75
C GLN A 17 -7.59 -0.14 -24.02
N LEU A 18 -8.08 0.59 -23.02
CA LEU A 18 -8.34 2.04 -23.09
C LEU A 18 -7.19 2.87 -22.50
N ALA A 19 -6.18 2.22 -21.90
CA ALA A 19 -5.10 2.89 -21.19
C ALA A 19 -3.87 3.10 -22.08
N VAL A 20 -3.17 4.22 -21.87
CA VAL A 20 -1.83 4.46 -22.46
C VAL A 20 -0.75 3.62 -21.73
N GLY A 21 -1.02 3.23 -20.47
CA GLY A 21 -0.15 2.41 -19.65
C GLY A 21 -0.77 2.17 -18.27
N LYS A 22 -0.12 1.33 -17.46
CA LYS A 22 -0.54 1.02 -16.09
C LYS A 22 0.16 1.92 -15.09
N ALA A 23 -0.59 2.46 -14.14
CA ALA A 23 -0.06 3.12 -12.96
C ALA A 23 -0.44 2.30 -11.71
N VAL A 24 0.51 2.13 -10.79
CA VAL A 24 0.33 1.42 -9.53
C VAL A 24 0.64 2.38 -8.39
N PRO A 25 -0.39 2.97 -7.75
CA PRO A 25 -0.19 3.86 -6.62
C PRO A 25 0.05 3.05 -5.34
N TYR A 26 0.96 3.53 -4.50
CA TYR A 26 1.11 3.08 -3.12
C TYR A 26 1.05 4.29 -2.18
N GLY A 27 0.06 4.27 -1.28
CA GLY A 27 -0.24 5.38 -0.38
C GLY A 27 0.31 5.19 1.03
N ILE A 28 0.81 6.27 1.61
CA ILE A 28 1.19 6.36 3.03
C ILE A 28 0.47 7.54 3.62
N TYR A 29 -0.16 7.33 4.77
CA TYR A 29 -0.88 8.37 5.47
C TYR A 29 -0.23 8.65 6.83
N ASP A 30 0.27 9.87 7.00
CA ASP A 30 0.80 10.36 8.26
C ASP A 30 -0.34 10.89 9.12
N MET A 31 -0.75 10.09 10.11
CA MET A 31 -1.85 10.43 11.01
C MET A 31 -1.57 11.65 11.90
N LYS A 32 -0.30 11.94 12.21
CA LYS A 32 0.04 13.04 13.13
C LYS A 32 -0.11 14.39 12.43
N LEU A 33 0.26 14.45 11.15
CA LEU A 33 0.19 15.66 10.34
C LEU A 33 -1.05 15.73 9.45
N ASN A 34 -1.86 14.66 9.39
CA ASN A 34 -3.03 14.54 8.52
C ASN A 34 -2.65 14.77 7.04
N GLU A 35 -1.59 14.10 6.58
CA GLU A 35 -1.07 14.24 5.22
C GLU A 35 -0.83 12.90 4.55
N GLY A 36 -1.12 12.85 3.25
CA GLY A 36 -0.85 11.69 2.41
C GLY A 36 0.41 11.86 1.58
N TYR A 37 1.11 10.75 1.34
CA TYR A 37 2.15 10.60 0.34
C TYR A 37 1.78 9.45 -0.59
N VAL A 38 1.94 9.65 -1.90
CA VAL A 38 1.66 8.62 -2.90
C VAL A 38 2.90 8.45 -3.76
N ASN A 39 3.42 7.22 -3.81
CA ASN A 39 4.40 6.81 -4.81
C ASN A 39 3.66 6.12 -5.97
N VAL A 40 3.95 6.51 -7.21
CA VAL A 40 3.30 5.93 -8.39
C VAL A 40 4.33 5.15 -9.19
N GLY A 41 4.18 3.84 -9.22
CA GLY A 41 4.93 2.92 -10.06
C GLY A 41 4.23 2.72 -11.41
N ILE A 42 4.98 2.19 -12.37
CA ILE A 42 4.46 1.81 -13.70
C ILE A 42 4.51 0.30 -13.92
N ASP A 43 4.92 -0.44 -12.89
CA ASP A 43 5.12 -1.88 -12.89
C ASP A 43 4.31 -2.52 -11.74
N HIS A 44 4.57 -3.77 -11.39
CA HIS A 44 3.79 -4.55 -10.43
C HIS A 44 3.81 -3.97 -9.00
N ASP A 45 2.70 -4.19 -8.28
CA ASP A 45 2.62 -3.98 -6.82
C ASP A 45 3.33 -5.13 -6.10
N THR A 46 4.61 -4.93 -5.79
CA THR A 46 5.45 -5.90 -5.08
C THR A 46 5.78 -5.42 -3.67
N ALA A 47 6.24 -6.34 -2.82
CA ALA A 47 6.70 -5.99 -1.48
C ALA A 47 7.89 -5.01 -1.51
N GLU A 48 8.79 -5.16 -2.48
CA GLU A 48 9.86 -4.19 -2.76
C GLU A 48 9.27 -2.81 -3.06
N PHE A 49 8.29 -2.74 -3.96
CA PHE A 49 7.64 -1.46 -4.29
C PHE A 49 6.93 -0.82 -3.09
N ALA A 50 6.28 -1.61 -2.25
CA ALA A 50 5.66 -1.15 -1.01
C ALA A 50 6.68 -0.54 -0.04
N VAL A 51 7.79 -1.22 0.22
CA VAL A 51 8.84 -0.71 1.13
C VAL A 51 9.60 0.45 0.52
N GLU A 52 9.88 0.44 -0.79
CA GLU A 52 10.47 1.58 -1.48
C GLU A 52 9.58 2.83 -1.39
N SER A 53 8.26 2.64 -1.37
CA SER A 53 7.32 3.75 -1.14
C SER A 53 7.48 4.33 0.27
N ILE A 54 7.66 3.48 1.29
CA ILE A 54 7.95 3.89 2.68
C ILE A 54 9.29 4.60 2.78
N ARG A 55 10.33 4.05 2.13
CA ARG A 55 11.66 4.63 2.07
C ARG A 55 11.65 6.01 1.45
N LYS A 56 10.95 6.17 0.31
CA LYS A 56 10.79 7.47 -0.35
C LYS A 56 10.04 8.46 0.54
N TRP A 57 8.93 8.07 1.16
CA TRP A 57 8.24 8.94 2.11
C TRP A 57 9.16 9.39 3.26
N TRP A 58 9.90 8.47 3.86
CA TRP A 58 10.83 8.78 4.94
C TRP A 58 11.90 9.78 4.49
N ASN A 59 12.50 9.56 3.32
CA ASN A 59 13.57 10.41 2.79
C ASN A 59 13.08 11.81 2.38
N HIS A 60 11.89 11.91 1.78
CA HIS A 60 11.36 13.19 1.28
C HIS A 60 10.66 14.01 2.37
N MET A 61 10.00 13.34 3.33
CA MET A 61 9.13 14.00 4.31
C MET A 61 9.47 13.58 5.74
N GLY A 62 9.44 12.26 6.01
CA GLY A 62 9.49 11.72 7.37
C GLY A 62 10.70 12.20 8.19
N ARG A 63 11.92 12.06 7.66
CA ARG A 63 13.16 12.41 8.36
C ARG A 63 13.24 13.88 8.76
N LYS A 64 12.74 14.78 7.91
CA LYS A 64 12.73 16.23 8.22
C LYS A 64 11.68 16.59 9.28
N ARG A 65 10.54 15.90 9.26
CA ARG A 65 9.42 16.13 10.19
C ARG A 65 9.64 15.48 11.55
N TYR A 66 10.41 14.40 11.57
CA TYR A 66 10.70 13.58 12.74
C TYR A 66 12.20 13.36 12.91
N PRO A 67 13.01 14.42 13.09
CA PRO A 67 14.47 14.31 13.13
C PRO A 67 14.98 13.43 14.28
N ASP A 68 14.24 13.39 15.39
CA ASP A 68 14.61 12.64 16.59
C ASP A 68 13.93 11.27 16.69
N ALA A 69 13.17 10.86 15.68
CA ALA A 69 12.50 9.57 15.72
C ALA A 69 13.50 8.42 15.78
N LYS A 70 13.24 7.48 16.69
CA LYS A 70 13.97 6.22 16.85
C LYS A 70 13.14 4.99 16.51
N ARG A 71 11.83 5.18 16.38
CA ARG A 71 10.86 4.11 16.12
C ARG A 71 9.86 4.54 15.07
N LEU A 72 9.42 3.59 14.25
CA LEU A 72 8.37 3.76 13.27
C LEU A 72 7.31 2.69 13.50
N LEU A 73 6.05 3.11 13.64
CA LEU A 73 4.90 2.21 13.64
C LEU A 73 4.21 2.29 12.28
N ILE A 74 4.08 1.15 11.61
CA ILE A 74 3.37 1.01 10.34
C ILE A 74 2.08 0.24 10.60
N THR A 75 0.94 0.85 10.25
CA THR A 75 -0.36 0.18 10.23
C THR A 75 -0.71 -0.21 8.80
N ALA A 76 -0.59 -1.49 8.47
CA ALA A 76 -0.85 -2.02 7.14
C ALA A 76 -2.21 -2.73 7.07
N ASP A 77 -2.88 -2.66 5.94
CA ASP A 77 -4.09 -3.43 5.64
C ASP A 77 -3.83 -4.92 5.41
N GLY A 78 -2.59 -5.29 5.09
CA GLY A 78 -2.16 -6.68 4.94
C GLY A 78 -2.57 -7.29 3.62
N GLY A 79 -2.96 -6.47 2.64
CA GLY A 79 -3.26 -6.89 1.28
C GLY A 79 -1.99 -7.02 0.44
N GLY A 80 -2.03 -7.94 -0.54
CA GLY A 80 -1.02 -8.03 -1.61
C GLY A 80 0.43 -7.91 -1.12
N SER A 81 1.08 -6.81 -1.50
CA SER A 81 2.50 -6.52 -1.29
C SER A 81 2.91 -6.32 0.18
N ASN A 82 2.00 -5.89 1.07
CA ASN A 82 2.32 -5.64 2.48
C ASN A 82 1.78 -6.73 3.44
N GLY A 83 1.36 -7.87 2.88
CA GLY A 83 0.74 -8.95 3.63
C GLY A 83 1.64 -9.54 4.73
N SER A 84 1.07 -9.81 5.90
CA SER A 84 1.79 -10.36 7.07
C SER A 84 2.46 -11.72 6.81
N ARG A 85 1.98 -12.47 5.81
CA ARG A 85 2.52 -13.76 5.38
C ARG A 85 3.58 -13.65 4.28
N VAL A 86 3.72 -12.48 3.66
CA VAL A 86 4.69 -12.25 2.58
C VAL A 86 6.08 -12.17 3.18
N LYS A 87 6.98 -13.09 2.78
CA LYS A 87 8.36 -13.12 3.30
C LYS A 87 9.17 -11.93 2.82
N LEU A 88 9.02 -11.57 1.54
CA LEU A 88 9.74 -10.44 0.93
C LEU A 88 9.42 -9.13 1.66
N TRP A 89 8.15 -8.90 2.02
CA TRP A 89 7.74 -7.76 2.85
C TRP A 89 8.56 -7.64 4.14
N LYS A 90 8.79 -8.76 4.85
CA LYS A 90 9.59 -8.76 6.08
C LYS A 90 11.08 -8.51 5.83
N ILE A 91 11.61 -9.04 4.73
CA ILE A 91 13.01 -8.85 4.32
C ILE A 91 13.25 -7.38 3.99
N GLU A 92 12.43 -6.82 3.10
CA GLU A 92 12.52 -5.43 2.68
C GLU A 92 12.37 -4.46 3.87
N LEU A 93 11.41 -4.71 4.77
CA LEU A 93 11.26 -3.92 5.99
C LEU A 93 12.48 -3.99 6.90
N GLN A 94 13.13 -5.15 6.98
CA GLN A 94 14.35 -5.32 7.76
C GLN A 94 15.51 -4.54 7.14
N GLU A 95 15.64 -4.55 5.82
CA GLU A 95 16.63 -3.75 5.10
C GLU A 95 16.39 -2.25 5.32
N PHE A 96 15.13 -1.80 5.18
CA PHE A 96 14.73 -0.44 5.50
C PHE A 96 15.04 -0.03 6.95
N ALA A 97 14.71 -0.88 7.92
CA ALA A 97 15.02 -0.62 9.34
C ALA A 97 16.54 -0.51 9.57
N THR A 98 17.32 -1.36 8.89
CA THR A 98 18.78 -1.37 8.99
C THR A 98 19.39 -0.09 8.42
N GLU A 99 18.93 0.33 7.24
CA GLU A 99 19.41 1.55 6.58
C GLU A 99 19.05 2.83 7.35
N THR A 100 17.86 2.89 7.92
CA THR A 100 17.37 4.09 8.61
C THR A 100 17.76 4.13 10.08
N GLY A 101 18.11 2.99 10.67
CA GLY A 101 18.31 2.84 12.12
C GLY A 101 17.02 2.98 12.93
N LEU A 102 15.84 2.94 12.29
CA LEU A 102 14.55 3.00 12.95
C LEU A 102 14.13 1.60 13.42
N GLU A 103 13.80 1.47 14.70
CA GLU A 103 13.08 0.29 15.18
C GLU A 103 11.67 0.30 14.57
N THR A 104 11.42 -0.62 13.65
CA THR A 104 10.20 -0.63 12.84
C THR A 104 9.25 -1.71 13.35
N SER A 105 8.06 -1.30 13.77
CA SER A 105 6.97 -2.18 14.17
C SER A 105 5.85 -2.14 13.15
N VAL A 106 5.26 -3.30 12.84
CA VAL A 106 4.15 -3.39 11.89
C VAL A 106 2.95 -4.03 12.56
N CYS A 107 1.80 -3.38 12.45
CA CYS A 107 0.50 -3.91 12.82
C CYS A 107 -0.34 -4.10 11.57
N HIS A 108 -0.99 -5.26 11.46
CA HIS A 108 -1.94 -5.53 10.38
C HIS A 108 -3.36 -5.39 10.91
N PHE A 109 -4.23 -4.76 10.12
CA PHE A 109 -5.66 -4.79 10.42
C PHE A 109 -6.15 -6.25 10.42
N PRO A 110 -7.13 -6.60 11.29
CA PRO A 110 -7.68 -7.95 11.31
C PRO A 110 -8.28 -8.28 9.95
N SER A 111 -8.13 -9.53 9.51
CA SER A 111 -8.70 -10.01 8.25
C SER A 111 -10.23 -9.82 8.27
N GLY A 112 -10.72 -8.87 7.49
CA GLY A 112 -12.15 -8.61 7.35
C GLY A 112 -12.82 -9.63 6.44
N ASN A 113 -13.38 -10.71 7.01
CA ASN A 113 -14.44 -11.46 6.33
C ASN A 113 -15.79 -10.79 6.60
N LYS A 114 -16.07 -9.67 5.93
CA LYS A 114 -17.43 -9.25 5.59
C LYS A 114 -17.36 -8.49 4.27
N GLN A 115 -17.81 -9.17 3.22
CA GLN A 115 -18.27 -8.55 1.98
C GLN A 115 -19.22 -7.42 2.40
N MET A 116 -18.88 -6.17 2.10
CA MET A 116 -19.79 -5.04 2.32
C MET A 116 -20.88 -5.17 1.26
N GLU A 117 -21.91 -5.94 1.54
CA GLU A 117 -23.21 -5.81 0.88
C GLU A 117 -23.75 -4.46 1.36
N GLN A 118 -23.74 -3.47 0.47
CA GLN A 118 -24.43 -2.20 0.70
C GLN A 118 -25.90 -2.44 0.35
N ASP A 119 -26.76 -2.36 1.37
CA ASP A 119 -28.21 -2.19 1.24
C ASP A 119 -28.54 -0.89 0.49
#